data_AF-A0A0P6Y0H8-F1
#
_entry.id   AF-A0A0P6Y0H8-F1
#
_cell.length_a   1.000
_cell.length_b   1.000
_cell.length_c   1.000
_cell.angle_alpha   90.00
_cell.angle_beta   90.00
_cell.angle_gamma   90.00
#
_symmetry.space_group_name_H-M   'P 1'
#
loop_
_entity.id
_entity.type
_entity.pdbx_description
1 polymer ?
#
loop_
_entity_poly.entity_id
_entity_poly.type
_entity_poly.pdbx_seq_one_letter_code
_entity_poly.pdbx_strand_id
1 'polypeptide(L)'
;MEKQMTQLKIPVPPAPLLEQAVGYRNYRGAHYLALWWEPRGDEVMVSDGLVTFTGLWPGYLAYVRHKMVHPHLTDFNLGSSECPADYHLIIDLVDRQAFVASCKVADRFQATQWKQGVKQEKPLSLSSEEMERWVEELEQQLLHFPSMDELMSQIAEDEKLVAALEHWLDDQTPSI
;
A
#
# COMPACT_ATOMS: atom_id res chain seq x y z
N MET A 1 14.53 22.99 12.61
CA MET A 1 14.46 21.61 12.08
C MET A 1 12.98 21.28 11.94
N GLU A 2 12.43 21.40 10.73
CA GLU A 2 11.03 21.09 10.47
C GLU A 2 10.76 19.62 10.79
N LYS A 3 9.64 19.35 11.50
CA LYS A 3 9.08 17.99 11.61
C LYS A 3 8.78 17.52 10.19
N GLN A 4 9.65 16.66 9.64
CA GLN A 4 9.52 16.19 8.25
C GLN A 4 8.25 15.36 8.03
N MET A 5 7.71 14.76 9.09
CA MET A 5 6.47 13.99 9.06
C MET A 5 5.61 14.40 10.26
N THR A 6 4.30 14.47 10.06
CA THR A 6 3.33 14.74 11.12
C THR A 6 2.67 13.43 11.53
N GLN A 7 2.81 13.04 12.79
CA GLN A 7 2.12 11.87 13.32
C GLN A 7 0.63 12.15 13.45
N LEU A 8 -0.19 11.21 12.96
CA LEU A 8 -1.63 11.24 13.04
C LEU A 8 -2.11 10.41 14.23
N LYS A 9 -3.17 10.86 14.90
CA LYS A 9 -3.84 10.11 15.97
C LYS A 9 -5.01 9.31 15.40
N ILE A 10 -4.74 8.46 14.41
CA ILE A 10 -5.73 7.60 13.77
C ILE A 10 -5.46 6.13 14.11
N PRO A 11 -6.51 5.29 14.16
CA PRO A 11 -6.33 3.86 14.40
C PRO A 11 -5.60 3.21 13.23
N VAL A 12 -4.55 2.42 13.50
CA VAL A 12 -3.89 1.58 12.51
C VAL A 12 -4.14 0.12 12.89
N PRO A 13 -4.74 -0.70 12.02
CA PRO A 13 -5.08 -2.08 12.36
C PRO A 13 -3.83 -2.92 12.60
N PRO A 14 -3.91 -4.08 13.28
CA PRO A 14 -2.80 -5.03 13.30
C PRO A 14 -2.44 -5.49 11.88
N ALA A 15 -1.17 -5.78 11.66
CA ALA A 15 -0.71 -6.35 10.38
C ALA A 15 -1.32 -7.75 10.19
N PRO A 16 -1.67 -8.17 8.96
CA PRO A 16 -1.52 -7.44 7.69
C PRO A 16 -2.85 -6.86 7.17
N LEU A 17 -3.77 -6.44 8.05
CA LEU A 17 -5.17 -6.14 7.67
C LEU A 17 -5.28 -5.00 6.63
N LEU A 18 -4.67 -3.85 6.90
CA LEU A 18 -4.71 -2.70 5.98
C LEU A 18 -3.90 -3.01 4.72
N GLU A 19 -2.73 -3.63 4.89
CA GLU A 19 -1.83 -3.98 3.80
C GLU A 19 -2.53 -4.89 2.78
N GLN A 20 -3.21 -5.94 3.22
CA GLN A 20 -3.96 -6.83 2.35
C GLN A 20 -5.17 -6.15 1.70
N ALA A 21 -5.90 -5.32 2.45
CA ALA A 21 -7.05 -4.58 1.91
C ALA A 21 -6.67 -3.60 0.80
N VAL A 22 -5.43 -3.09 0.77
CA VAL A 22 -4.91 -2.25 -0.32
C VAL A 22 -4.11 -3.06 -1.36
N GLY A 23 -4.08 -4.39 -1.26
CA GLY A 23 -3.38 -5.27 -2.20
C GLY A 23 -1.87 -5.39 -1.99
N TYR A 24 -1.33 -4.91 -0.87
CA TYR A 24 0.09 -5.02 -0.53
C TYR A 24 0.40 -6.29 0.25
N ARG A 25 1.42 -7.02 -0.20
CA ARG A 25 2.00 -8.16 0.52
C ARG A 25 3.44 -7.85 0.87
N ASN A 26 3.72 -7.76 2.16
CA ASN A 26 5.03 -7.34 2.68
C ASN A 26 6.08 -8.47 2.62
N TYR A 27 6.40 -8.96 1.41
CA TYR A 27 7.36 -10.06 1.21
C TYR A 27 8.80 -9.71 1.61
N ARG A 28 9.14 -8.41 1.59
CA ARG A 28 10.50 -7.90 1.79
C ARG A 28 10.74 -7.29 3.17
N GLY A 29 9.74 -7.31 4.05
CA GLY A 29 9.85 -6.73 5.40
C GLY A 29 10.03 -5.22 5.38
N ALA A 30 9.32 -4.50 4.51
CA ALA A 30 9.21 -3.05 4.53
C ALA A 30 8.75 -2.59 5.92
N HIS A 31 9.34 -1.50 6.41
CA HIS A 31 8.94 -0.89 7.68
C HIS A 31 7.83 0.13 7.47
N TYR A 32 7.81 0.79 6.30
CA TYR A 32 6.87 1.87 6.02
C TYR A 32 6.17 1.69 4.67
N LEU A 33 4.85 1.85 4.66
CA LEU A 33 4.00 1.82 3.48
C LEU A 33 3.37 3.19 3.24
N ALA A 34 3.49 3.73 2.02
CA ALA A 34 2.90 4.99 1.61
C ALA A 34 1.67 4.75 0.72
N LEU A 35 0.62 5.53 0.95
CA LEU A 35 -0.67 5.46 0.27
C LEU A 35 -1.12 6.87 -0.15
N TRP A 36 -1.59 7.03 -1.39
CA TRP A 36 -2.21 8.26 -1.89
C TRP A 36 -3.14 7.95 -3.07
N TRP A 37 -4.04 8.87 -3.42
CA TRP A 37 -4.89 8.76 -4.60
C TRP A 37 -4.23 9.40 -5.82
N GLU A 38 -4.24 8.70 -6.95
CA GLU A 38 -3.78 9.22 -8.24
C GLU A 38 -5.00 9.51 -9.14
N PRO A 39 -5.22 10.79 -9.53
CA PRO A 39 -6.31 11.18 -10.43
C PRO A 39 -6.31 10.39 -11.75
N ARG A 40 -5.11 10.13 -12.29
CA ARG A 40 -4.95 9.44 -13.57
C ARG A 40 -5.01 7.93 -13.35
N GLY A 41 -6.22 7.40 -13.50
CA GLY A 41 -6.54 6.00 -13.21
C GLY A 41 -7.70 5.90 -12.23
N ASP A 42 -7.87 6.93 -11.41
CA ASP A 42 -8.86 7.00 -10.32
C ASP A 42 -8.66 5.88 -9.30
N GLU A 43 -7.41 5.77 -8.84
CA GLU A 43 -6.92 4.62 -8.10
C GLU A 43 -6.05 5.01 -6.90
N VAL A 44 -5.90 4.09 -5.96
CA VAL A 44 -4.88 4.22 -4.91
C VAL A 44 -3.51 3.79 -5.45
N MET A 45 -2.50 4.59 -5.14
CA MET A 45 -1.11 4.23 -5.29
C MET A 45 -0.56 3.72 -3.97
N VAL A 46 0.20 2.63 -4.05
CA VAL A 46 0.83 1.96 -2.92
C VAL A 46 2.32 1.92 -3.17
N SER A 47 3.12 2.37 -2.20
CA SER A 47 4.58 2.37 -2.31
C SER A 47 5.26 1.97 -1.02
N ASP A 48 6.18 1.01 -1.10
CA ASP A 48 7.12 0.73 -0.02
C ASP A 48 8.46 1.44 -0.24
N GLY A 49 8.60 2.27 -1.27
CA GLY A 49 9.85 2.97 -1.60
C GLY A 49 10.87 2.16 -2.41
N LEU A 50 10.65 0.86 -2.59
CA LEU A 50 11.38 0.04 -3.57
C LEU A 50 10.49 -0.18 -4.80
N VAL A 51 9.21 -0.50 -4.57
CA VAL A 51 8.19 -0.62 -5.62
C VAL A 51 7.05 0.35 -5.36
N THR A 52 6.45 0.80 -6.45
CA THR A 52 5.24 1.63 -6.45
C THR A 52 4.30 1.09 -7.51
N PHE A 53 3.05 0.86 -7.14
CA PHE A 53 2.05 0.25 -8.02
C PHE A 53 0.64 0.72 -7.65
N THR A 54 -0.31 0.45 -8.53
CA THR A 54 -1.74 0.65 -8.29
C THR A 54 -2.26 -0.42 -7.35
N GLY A 55 -2.78 -0.03 -6.19
CA GLY A 55 -3.35 -0.93 -5.19
C GLY A 55 -4.86 -1.12 -5.35
N LEU A 56 -5.46 -1.76 -4.35
CA LEU A 56 -6.91 -1.97 -4.29
C LEU A 56 -7.59 -0.73 -3.68
N TRP A 57 -8.19 0.09 -4.54
CA TRP A 57 -8.88 1.32 -4.12
C TRP A 57 -9.98 1.13 -3.08
N PRO A 58 -10.78 0.03 -3.04
CA PRO A 58 -11.86 -0.09 -2.05
C PRO A 58 -11.32 -0.12 -0.61
N GLY A 59 -10.22 -0.83 -0.34
CA GLY A 59 -9.62 -0.88 0.99
C GLY A 59 -9.00 0.45 1.42
N TYR A 60 -8.40 1.18 0.48
CA TYR A 60 -7.92 2.54 0.75
C TYR A 60 -9.06 3.47 1.14
N LEU A 61 -10.14 3.50 0.34
CA LEU A 61 -11.30 4.34 0.61
C LEU A 61 -12.00 3.96 1.92
N ALA A 62 -12.15 2.66 2.20
CA ALA A 62 -12.69 2.17 3.47
C ALA A 62 -11.89 2.74 4.66
N TYR A 63 -10.55 2.76 4.58
CA TYR A 63 -9.71 3.31 5.63
C TYR A 63 -9.82 4.84 5.74
N VAL A 64 -9.52 5.59 4.65
CA VAL A 64 -9.38 7.05 4.73
C VAL A 64 -10.70 7.79 4.88
N ARG A 65 -11.83 7.17 4.49
CA ARG A 65 -13.17 7.75 4.67
C ARG A 65 -13.84 7.32 5.98
N HIS A 66 -13.27 6.36 6.72
CA HIS A 66 -13.84 5.92 7.98
C HIS A 66 -13.92 7.08 8.99
N LYS A 67 -15.00 7.14 9.78
CA LYS A 67 -15.29 8.22 10.73
C LYS A 67 -14.20 8.46 11.79
N MET A 68 -13.42 7.43 12.15
CA MET A 68 -12.30 7.55 13.09
C MET A 68 -11.00 8.05 12.43
N VAL A 69 -10.92 8.04 11.10
CA VAL A 69 -9.73 8.38 10.33
C VAL A 69 -9.91 9.70 9.60
N HIS A 70 -11.01 9.84 8.86
CA HIS A 70 -11.28 10.98 7.98
C HIS A 70 -11.10 12.37 8.64
N PRO A 71 -11.60 12.64 9.87
CA PRO A 71 -11.45 13.95 10.50
C PRO A 71 -10.00 14.36 10.77
N HIS A 72 -9.08 13.40 10.85
CA HIS A 72 -7.65 13.66 11.03
C HIS A 72 -6.90 13.89 9.72
N LEU A 73 -7.55 13.61 8.59
CA LEU A 73 -7.01 13.74 7.25
C LEU A 73 -7.55 14.97 6.50
N THR A 74 -8.56 15.66 7.01
CA THR A 74 -9.25 16.77 6.31
C THR A 74 -8.33 17.90 5.87
N ASP A 75 -7.25 18.15 6.62
CA ASP A 75 -6.29 19.22 6.33
C ASP A 75 -5.18 18.78 5.35
N PHE A 76 -5.18 17.52 4.92
CA PHE A 76 -4.14 16.94 4.07
C PHE A 76 -4.75 16.46 2.76
N ASN A 77 -4.36 17.09 1.66
CA ASN A 77 -4.74 16.64 0.33
C ASN A 77 -3.97 15.34 -0.03
N LEU A 78 -4.62 14.20 0.17
CA LEU A 78 -4.12 12.87 -0.24
C LEU A 78 -4.46 12.52 -1.69
N GLY A 79 -5.00 13.47 -2.46
CA GLY A 79 -5.46 13.30 -3.83
C GLY A 79 -6.95 12.98 -3.95
N SER A 80 -7.47 13.13 -5.17
CA SER A 80 -8.83 12.78 -5.58
C SER A 80 -8.86 12.55 -7.09
N SER A 81 -10.02 12.16 -7.65
CA SER A 81 -10.21 12.02 -9.10
C SER A 81 -9.88 13.29 -9.90
N GLU A 82 -9.92 14.46 -9.25
CA GLU A 82 -9.75 15.78 -9.88
C GLU A 82 -8.40 16.44 -9.54
N CYS A 83 -7.82 16.11 -8.38
CA CYS A 83 -6.66 16.81 -7.84
C CYS A 83 -5.55 15.83 -7.43
N PRO A 84 -4.30 16.04 -7.85
CA PRO A 84 -3.18 15.21 -7.40
C PRO A 84 -2.95 15.39 -5.89
N ALA A 85 -2.31 14.38 -5.28
CA ALA A 85 -1.93 14.42 -3.88
C ALA A 85 -0.80 15.42 -3.62
N ASP A 86 -0.93 16.21 -2.55
CA ASP A 86 0.15 17.04 -2.00
C ASP A 86 0.89 16.30 -0.87
N TYR A 87 0.21 15.31 -0.28
CA TYR A 87 0.68 14.52 0.85
C TYR A 87 0.48 13.03 0.62
N HIS A 88 1.37 12.21 1.19
CA HIS A 88 1.18 10.76 1.30
C HIS A 88 0.83 10.40 2.74
N LEU A 89 -0.11 9.47 2.89
CA LEU A 89 -0.34 8.77 4.15
C LEU A 89 0.71 7.68 4.29
N ILE A 90 1.46 7.67 5.39
CA ILE A 90 2.54 6.72 5.66
C ILE A 90 2.16 5.88 6.88
N ILE A 91 2.15 4.57 6.72
CA ILE A 91 1.85 3.59 7.76
C ILE A 91 3.16 2.94 8.20
N ASP A 92 3.48 3.06 9.48
CA ASP A 92 4.50 2.27 10.15
C ASP A 92 3.96 0.85 10.37
N LEU A 93 4.52 -0.11 9.64
CA LEU A 93 4.08 -1.49 9.65
C LEU A 93 4.51 -2.24 10.91
N VAL A 94 5.49 -1.71 11.66
CA VAL A 94 6.07 -2.33 12.87
C VAL A 94 5.38 -1.80 14.11
N ASP A 95 5.42 -0.49 14.32
CA ASP A 95 4.86 0.15 15.53
C ASP A 95 3.37 0.47 15.38
N ARG A 96 2.79 0.24 14.19
CA ARG A 96 1.38 0.50 13.86
C ARG A 96 0.96 1.94 14.17
N GLN A 97 1.74 2.86 13.64
CA GLN A 97 1.50 4.30 13.72
C GLN A 97 1.30 4.89 12.33
N ALA A 98 0.52 5.96 12.24
CA ALA A 98 0.29 6.66 10.98
C ALA A 98 0.92 8.05 11.00
N PHE A 99 1.42 8.45 9.84
CA PHE A 99 2.04 9.73 9.60
C PHE A 99 1.55 10.31 8.28
N VAL A 100 1.70 11.62 8.13
CA VAL A 100 1.50 12.30 6.86
C VAL A 100 2.71 13.18 6.55
N ALA A 101 3.08 13.23 5.28
CA ALA A 101 4.21 14.03 4.81
C ALA A 101 3.95 14.51 3.39
N SER A 102 4.48 15.69 3.04
CA SER A 102 4.41 16.18 1.65
C SER A 102 5.07 15.15 0.72
N CYS A 103 4.60 15.00 -0.52
CA CYS A 103 5.09 13.97 -1.46
C CYS A 103 6.62 13.92 -1.53
N LYS A 104 7.29 15.07 -1.70
CA LYS A 104 8.77 15.15 -1.76
C LYS A 104 9.47 14.56 -0.53
N VAL A 105 8.89 14.75 0.65
CA VAL A 105 9.46 14.22 1.90
C VAL A 105 9.14 12.75 2.04
N ALA A 106 7.91 12.34 1.73
CA ALA A 106 7.48 10.95 1.72
C ALA A 106 8.35 10.09 0.79
N ASP A 107 8.54 10.51 -0.46
CA ASP A 107 9.34 9.76 -1.44
C ASP A 107 10.78 9.57 -0.98
N ARG A 108 11.39 10.63 -0.45
CA ARG A 108 12.75 10.56 0.08
C ARG A 108 12.82 9.64 1.30
N PHE A 109 11.85 9.73 2.19
CA PHE A 109 11.76 8.89 3.39
C PHE A 109 11.61 7.40 3.02
N GLN A 110 10.67 7.08 2.13
CA GLN A 110 10.44 5.73 1.62
C GLN A 110 11.69 5.17 0.96
N ALA A 111 12.39 5.93 0.12
CA ALA A 111 13.65 5.48 -0.49
C ALA A 111 14.77 5.25 0.55
N THR A 112 14.77 5.99 1.67
CA THR A 112 15.81 5.82 2.71
C THR A 112 15.65 4.56 3.55
N GLN A 113 14.44 4.00 3.69
CA GLN A 113 14.23 2.80 4.50
C GLN A 113 15.06 1.61 3.98
N TRP A 114 15.28 1.55 2.66
CA TRP A 114 16.04 0.49 2.02
C TRP A 114 17.56 0.70 2.06
N LYS A 115 18.06 1.93 2.29
CA LYS A 115 19.50 2.25 2.20
C LYS A 115 20.37 1.51 3.22
N GLN A 116 19.79 1.07 4.34
CA GLN A 116 20.50 0.31 5.39
C GLN A 116 20.20 -1.19 5.34
N GLY A 117 19.20 -1.62 4.55
CA GLY A 117 18.64 -2.97 4.55
C GLY A 117 18.76 -3.73 3.23
N VAL A 118 19.05 -3.07 2.10
CA VAL A 118 19.44 -3.80 0.88
C VAL A 118 20.82 -4.39 1.13
N LYS A 119 20.86 -5.62 1.70
CA LYS A 119 21.92 -6.57 1.35
C LYS A 119 22.01 -6.46 -0.16
N GLN A 120 23.14 -6.01 -0.70
CA GLN A 120 23.37 -6.04 -2.14
C GLN A 120 23.01 -7.46 -2.58
N GLU A 121 21.83 -7.63 -3.19
CA GLU A 121 21.45 -8.88 -3.78
C GLU A 121 22.54 -9.09 -4.82
N LYS A 122 23.38 -10.12 -4.61
CA LYS A 122 24.43 -10.44 -5.56
C LYS A 122 23.76 -10.49 -6.92
N PRO A 123 24.28 -9.80 -7.96
CA PRO A 123 23.72 -9.90 -9.28
C PRO A 123 23.47 -11.36 -9.61
N LEU A 124 22.21 -11.70 -9.88
CA LEU A 124 21.81 -13.05 -10.26
C LEU A 124 22.55 -13.36 -11.57
N SER A 125 23.56 -14.22 -11.47
CA SER A 125 24.29 -14.76 -12.61
C SER A 125 23.53 -16.00 -13.06
N LEU A 126 22.68 -15.85 -14.07
CA LEU A 126 22.04 -16.97 -14.75
C LEU A 126 22.95 -17.44 -15.89
N SER A 127 23.12 -18.76 -16.03
CA SER A 127 23.62 -19.35 -17.26
C SER A 127 22.63 -19.14 -18.41
N SER A 128 23.06 -19.33 -19.66
CA SER A 128 22.18 -19.20 -20.83
C SER A 128 20.99 -20.16 -20.76
N GLU A 129 21.19 -21.39 -20.31
CA GLU A 129 20.14 -22.41 -20.17
C GLU A 129 19.12 -22.04 -19.08
N GLU A 130 19.59 -21.47 -17.97
CA GLU A 130 18.71 -20.98 -16.90
C GLU A 130 17.92 -19.75 -17.33
N MET A 131 18.53 -18.87 -18.14
CA MET A 131 17.86 -17.72 -18.72
C MET A 131 16.76 -18.14 -19.71
N GLU A 132 17.05 -19.08 -20.60
CA GLU A 132 16.05 -19.62 -21.54
C GLU A 132 14.85 -20.23 -20.80
N ARG A 133 15.10 -21.07 -19.78
CA ARG A 133 14.02 -21.62 -18.94
C ARG A 133 13.21 -20.53 -18.25
N TRP A 134 13.88 -19.51 -17.71
CA TRP A 134 13.19 -18.38 -17.07
C TRP A 134 12.30 -17.61 -18.05
N VAL A 135 12.76 -17.40 -19.27
CA VAL A 135 11.97 -16.76 -20.33
C VAL A 135 10.75 -17.60 -20.68
N GLU A 136 10.91 -18.92 -20.86
CA GLU A 136 9.78 -19.82 -21.14
C GLU A 136 8.75 -19.81 -19.99
N GLU A 137 9.19 -19.85 -18.74
CA GLU A 137 8.30 -19.75 -17.57
C GLU A 137 7.55 -18.41 -17.53
N LEU A 138 8.23 -17.31 -17.81
CA LEU A 138 7.64 -15.96 -17.90
C LEU A 138 6.61 -15.87 -19.04
N GLU A 139 6.91 -16.42 -20.20
CA GLU A 139 5.99 -16.46 -21.34
C GLU A 139 4.72 -17.24 -21.00
N GLN A 140 4.85 -18.41 -20.35
CA GLN A 140 3.70 -19.20 -19.90
C GLN A 140 2.84 -18.43 -18.89
N GLN A 141 3.47 -17.71 -17.95
CA GLN A 141 2.74 -16.88 -16.99
C GLN A 141 2.03 -15.70 -17.66
N LEU A 142 2.67 -15.04 -18.64
CA LEU A 142 2.07 -13.91 -19.36
C LEU A 142 0.91 -14.33 -20.26
N LEU A 143 0.92 -15.57 -20.76
CA LEU A 143 -0.16 -16.14 -21.56
C LEU A 143 -1.30 -16.71 -20.72
N HIS A 144 -1.09 -16.87 -19.41
CA HIS A 144 -2.12 -17.33 -18.50
C HIS A 144 -3.05 -16.18 -18.11
N PHE A 145 -4.19 -16.12 -18.80
CA PHE A 145 -5.31 -15.28 -18.39
C PHE A 145 -6.14 -16.02 -17.34
N PRO A 146 -6.50 -15.37 -16.22
CA PRO A 146 -7.34 -15.98 -15.22
C PRO A 146 -8.71 -16.32 -15.83
N SER A 147 -9.23 -17.48 -15.47
CA SER A 147 -10.61 -17.87 -15.77
C SER A 147 -11.60 -16.95 -15.04
N MET A 148 -12.85 -16.95 -15.48
CA MET A 148 -13.90 -16.19 -14.79
C MET A 148 -14.06 -16.63 -13.33
N ASP A 149 -13.97 -17.94 -13.05
CA ASP A 149 -14.10 -18.47 -11.69
C ASP A 149 -12.95 -18.01 -10.78
N GLU A 150 -11.71 -17.94 -11.31
CA GLU A 150 -10.55 -17.39 -10.59
C GLU A 150 -10.71 -15.90 -10.32
N LEU A 151 -11.17 -15.12 -11.32
CA LEU A 151 -11.44 -13.69 -11.15
C LEU A 151 -12.49 -13.44 -10.07
N MET A 152 -13.63 -14.15 -10.13
CA MET A 152 -14.70 -14.00 -9.15
C MET A 152 -14.25 -14.43 -7.75
N SER A 153 -13.42 -15.48 -7.66
CA SER A 153 -12.85 -15.91 -6.38
C SER A 153 -11.91 -14.86 -5.79
N GLN A 154 -11.10 -14.21 -6.61
CA GLN A 154 -10.21 -13.13 -6.16
C GLN A 154 -11.01 -11.91 -5.70
N ILE A 155 -12.02 -11.47 -6.47
CA ILE A 155 -12.91 -10.36 -6.09
C ILE A 155 -13.58 -10.63 -4.74
N ALA A 156 -14.13 -11.84 -4.56
CA ALA A 156 -14.78 -12.22 -3.31
C ALA A 156 -13.80 -12.25 -2.12
N GLU A 157 -12.53 -12.56 -2.35
CA GLU A 157 -11.51 -12.50 -1.31
C GLU A 157 -11.12 -11.05 -0.96
N ASP A 158 -10.95 -10.20 -1.98
CA ASP A 158 -10.67 -8.77 -1.78
C ASP A 158 -11.81 -8.09 -1.01
N GLU A 159 -13.07 -8.40 -1.33
CA GLU A 159 -14.26 -7.92 -0.60
C GLU A 159 -14.24 -8.32 0.88
N LYS A 160 -13.84 -9.56 1.21
CA LYS A 160 -13.71 -10.00 2.62
C LYS A 160 -12.62 -9.24 3.36
N LEU A 161 -11.49 -8.97 2.70
CA LEU A 161 -10.38 -8.23 3.30
C LEU A 161 -10.80 -6.79 3.63
N VAL A 162 -11.55 -6.15 2.73
CA VAL A 162 -12.12 -4.82 2.95
C VAL A 162 -13.14 -4.86 4.10
N ALA A 163 -14.07 -5.82 4.10
CA ALA A 163 -15.06 -5.95 5.16
C ALA A 163 -14.42 -6.20 6.54
N ALA A 164 -13.34 -6.99 6.60
CA ALA A 164 -12.58 -7.22 7.83
C ALA A 164 -11.91 -5.94 8.34
N LEU A 165 -11.38 -5.11 7.43
CA LEU A 165 -10.83 -3.78 7.75
C LEU A 165 -11.91 -2.85 8.32
N GLU A 166 -13.05 -2.75 7.65
CA GLU A 166 -14.18 -1.92 8.11
C GLU A 166 -14.69 -2.36 9.47
N HIS A 167 -14.89 -3.66 9.67
CA HIS A 167 -15.36 -4.21 10.95
C HIS A 167 -14.40 -3.86 12.09
N TRP A 168 -13.09 -4.05 11.88
CA TRP A 168 -12.09 -3.70 12.89
C TRP A 168 -12.09 -2.20 13.21
N LEU A 169 -12.26 -1.34 12.21
CA LEU A 169 -12.35 0.11 12.37
C LEU A 169 -13.61 0.53 13.14
N ASP A 170 -14.74 -0.12 12.86
CA ASP A 170 -15.99 0.13 13.58
C ASP A 170 -15.86 -0.20 15.06
N ASP A 171 -15.18 -1.29 15.42
CA ASP A 171 -14.88 -1.68 16.80
C ASP A 171 -13.99 -0.66 17.55
N GLN A 172 -13.24 0.19 16.84
CA GLN A 172 -12.47 1.27 17.47
C GLN A 172 -13.34 2.47 17.84
N THR A 173 -14.60 2.50 17.39
CA THR A 173 -15.50 3.62 17.65
C THR A 173 -16.08 3.46 19.05
N PRO A 174 -15.90 4.44 19.95
CA PRO A 174 -16.52 4.39 21.27
C PRO A 174 -18.04 4.21 21.12
N SER A 175 -18.61 3.24 21.84
CA SER A 175 -20.06 3.16 21.98
C SER A 175 -20.54 4.47 22.62
N ILE A 176 -21.40 5.19 21.90
CA ILE A 176 -22.00 6.46 22.34
C ILE A 176 -22.93 6.21 23.53
#